data_AF-K9CLQ3-F1
#
_entry.id   AF-K9CLQ3-F1
#
_cell.length_a   1.000
_cell.length_b   1.000
_cell.length_c   1.000
_cell.angle_alpha   90.00
_cell.angle_beta   90.00
_cell.angle_gamma   90.00
#
_symmetry.space_group_name_H-M   'P 1'
#
loop_
_entity.id
_entity.type
_entity.pdbx_description
1 polymer ?
#
loop_
_entity_poly.entity_id
_entity_poly.type
_entity_poly.pdbx_seq_one_letter_code
_entity_poly.pdbx_strand_id
1 'polypeptide(L)'
;MIGGWRTLRRSERGVATVEFALWLTLFFTISLVAIDIAQFTIQRGRLAEAVSGASLSAFKTRDAVQFQSIPAYVQAMAAAPGQSPIEVTVGCNGGTGNCTNSSRVCACLSQTGSFIPTNSCGQSCGSGASANSRSGYYLDIVASYKFNPQFVPASLAEKAVITQKTTVRLQ
;
A
#
# COMPACT_ATOMS: atom_id res chain seq x y z
N MET A 1 -33.06 63.63 -12.10
CA MET A 1 -33.03 62.36 -11.32
C MET A 1 -31.77 61.58 -11.72
N ILE A 2 -30.66 61.78 -11.02
CA ILE A 2 -29.40 61.04 -11.25
C ILE A 2 -28.99 60.44 -9.89
N GLY A 3 -29.60 59.32 -9.53
CA GLY A 3 -29.39 58.66 -8.22
C GLY A 3 -29.13 57.15 -8.28
N GLY A 4 -29.37 56.49 -9.42
CA GLY A 4 -29.33 55.02 -9.52
C GLY A 4 -27.95 54.40 -9.70
N TRP A 5 -26.93 55.16 -10.07
CA TRP A 5 -25.60 54.59 -10.39
C TRP A 5 -24.77 54.24 -9.16
N ARG A 6 -25.01 54.88 -8.01
CA ARG A 6 -24.30 54.55 -6.76
C ARG A 6 -24.81 53.25 -6.12
N THR A 7 -26.08 52.90 -6.32
CA THR A 7 -26.69 51.66 -5.80
C THR A 7 -26.30 50.44 -6.63
N LEU A 8 -26.22 50.56 -7.96
CA LEU A 8 -25.74 49.47 -8.84
C LEU A 8 -24.27 49.13 -8.60
N ARG A 9 -23.39 50.13 -8.49
CA ARG A 9 -21.96 49.93 -8.15
C ARG A 9 -21.71 49.34 -6.76
N ARG A 10 -22.66 49.51 -5.83
CA ARG A 10 -22.61 48.92 -4.48
C ARG A 10 -23.12 47.48 -4.49
N SER A 11 -24.07 47.17 -5.38
CA SER A 11 -24.56 45.81 -5.64
C SER A 11 -23.49 44.94 -6.32
N GLU A 12 -22.77 45.47 -7.31
CA GLU A 12 -21.68 44.73 -7.98
C GLU A 12 -20.53 44.38 -7.05
N ARG A 13 -20.17 45.27 -6.11
CA ARG A 13 -19.14 44.98 -5.10
C ARG A 13 -19.59 43.90 -4.11
N GLY A 14 -20.86 43.88 -3.73
CA GLY A 14 -21.44 42.82 -2.91
C GLY A 14 -21.45 41.48 -3.63
N VAL A 15 -21.88 41.46 -4.89
CA VAL A 15 -21.90 40.27 -5.76
C VAL A 15 -20.49 39.72 -5.96
N ALA A 16 -19.50 40.56 -6.26
CA ALA A 16 -18.11 40.13 -6.42
C ALA A 16 -17.52 39.55 -5.13
N THR A 17 -17.90 40.08 -3.96
CA THR A 17 -17.46 39.54 -2.67
C THR A 17 -18.07 38.17 -2.39
N VAL A 18 -19.35 37.99 -2.73
CA VAL A 18 -20.06 36.70 -2.59
C VAL A 18 -19.51 35.66 -3.57
N GLU A 19 -19.27 36.04 -4.83
CA GLU A 19 -18.67 35.16 -5.83
C GLU A 19 -17.26 34.74 -5.42
N PHE A 20 -16.43 35.67 -4.95
CA PHE A 20 -15.10 35.35 -4.44
C PHE A 20 -15.17 34.42 -3.23
N ALA A 21 -16.11 34.63 -2.30
CA ALA A 21 -16.30 33.75 -1.16
C ALA A 21 -16.70 32.34 -1.59
N LEU A 22 -17.60 32.21 -2.57
CA LEU A 22 -17.99 30.91 -3.13
C LEU A 22 -16.80 30.20 -3.80
N TRP A 23 -16.02 30.88 -4.63
CA TRP A 23 -14.83 30.31 -5.25
C TRP A 23 -13.78 29.90 -4.22
N LEU A 24 -13.57 30.70 -3.19
CA LEU A 24 -12.63 30.40 -2.11
C LEU A 24 -13.06 29.14 -1.35
N THR A 25 -14.35 29.04 -0.98
CA THR A 25 -14.87 27.84 -0.30
C THR A 25 -14.74 26.59 -1.18
N LEU A 26 -15.08 26.69 -2.47
CA LEU A 26 -14.93 25.60 -3.42
C LEU A 26 -13.46 25.16 -3.53
N PHE A 27 -12.54 26.11 -3.66
CA PHE A 27 -11.10 25.84 -3.72
C PHE A 27 -10.59 25.09 -2.47
N PHE A 28 -10.99 25.53 -1.27
CA PHE A 28 -10.60 24.84 -0.05
C PHE A 28 -11.20 23.44 0.06
N THR A 29 -12.47 23.26 -0.31
CA THR A 29 -13.08 21.91 -0.28
C THR A 29 -12.34 20.93 -1.19
N ILE A 30 -11.97 21.34 -2.41
CA ILE A 30 -11.20 20.50 -3.34
C ILE A 30 -9.79 20.25 -2.80
N SER A 31 -9.16 21.27 -2.21
CA SER A 31 -7.81 21.15 -1.65
C SER A 31 -7.75 20.16 -0.48
N LEU A 32 -8.76 20.14 0.39
CA LEU A 32 -8.84 19.18 1.50
C LEU A 32 -8.96 17.73 1.00
N VAL A 33 -9.76 17.49 -0.04
CA VAL A 33 -9.84 16.17 -0.69
C VAL A 33 -8.50 15.79 -1.30
N ALA A 34 -7.81 16.74 -1.96
CA ALA A 34 -6.50 16.49 -2.54
C ALA A 34 -5.44 16.13 -1.47
N ILE A 35 -5.52 16.73 -0.27
CA ILE A 35 -4.63 16.39 0.85
C ILE A 35 -4.84 14.95 1.31
N ASP A 36 -6.08 14.47 1.44
CA ASP A 36 -6.34 13.07 1.83
C ASP A 36 -5.80 12.09 0.77
N ILE A 37 -5.94 12.40 -0.51
CA ILE A 37 -5.36 11.59 -1.61
C ILE A 37 -3.82 11.60 -1.53
N ALA A 38 -3.22 12.75 -1.26
CA ALA A 38 -1.77 12.86 -1.07
C ALA A 38 -1.30 12.03 0.14
N GLN A 39 -2.02 12.07 1.26
CA GLN A 39 -1.72 11.24 2.43
C GLN A 39 -1.83 9.74 2.10
N PHE A 40 -2.88 9.33 1.38
CA PHE A 40 -3.04 7.95 0.94
C PHE A 40 -1.87 7.46 0.10
N THR A 41 -1.41 8.26 -0.88
CA THR A 41 -0.28 7.89 -1.75
C THR A 41 1.04 7.81 -0.99
N ILE A 42 1.29 8.76 -0.08
CA ILE A 42 2.49 8.73 0.79
C ILE A 42 2.48 7.48 1.68
N GLN A 43 1.36 7.17 2.33
CA GLN A 43 1.25 5.99 3.20
C GLN A 43 1.43 4.69 2.41
N ARG A 44 0.85 4.60 1.21
CA ARG A 44 1.07 3.47 0.30
C ARG A 44 2.54 3.33 -0.10
N GLY A 45 3.23 4.43 -0.36
CA GLY A 45 4.66 4.46 -0.67
C GLY A 45 5.52 3.94 0.49
N ARG A 46 5.28 4.42 1.71
CA ARG A 46 5.98 3.94 2.92
C ARG A 46 5.75 2.46 3.17
N LEU A 47 4.53 1.97 2.98
CA LEU A 47 4.22 0.55 3.13
C LEU A 47 4.96 -0.29 2.07
N ALA A 48 5.03 0.18 0.83
CA ALA A 48 5.77 -0.49 -0.23
C ALA A 48 7.28 -0.52 0.09
N GLU A 49 7.85 0.60 0.53
CA GLU A 49 9.25 0.68 0.96
C GLU A 49 9.56 -0.28 2.12
N ALA A 50 8.71 -0.32 3.16
CA ALA A 50 8.88 -1.19 4.31
C ALA A 50 8.86 -2.68 3.92
N VAL A 51 7.90 -3.07 3.07
CA VAL A 51 7.76 -4.44 2.57
C VAL A 51 8.95 -4.82 1.67
N SER A 52 9.39 -3.92 0.79
CA SER A 52 10.59 -4.11 -0.03
C SER A 52 11.85 -4.24 0.82
N GLY A 53 12.06 -3.36 1.81
CA GLY A 53 13.18 -3.44 2.76
C GLY A 53 13.19 -4.75 3.54
N ALA A 54 12.03 -5.21 3.99
CA ALA A 54 11.88 -6.49 4.67
C ALA A 54 12.28 -7.65 3.75
N SER A 55 11.82 -7.65 2.49
CA SER A 55 12.18 -8.69 1.52
C SER A 55 13.67 -8.73 1.18
N LEU A 56 14.31 -7.56 1.06
CA LEU A 56 15.75 -7.46 0.85
C LEU A 56 16.54 -7.98 2.06
N SER A 57 16.07 -7.66 3.27
CA SER A 57 16.69 -8.17 4.50
C SER A 57 16.59 -9.70 4.59
N ALA A 58 15.43 -10.27 4.26
CA ALA A 58 15.21 -11.71 4.24
C ALA A 58 16.03 -12.39 3.15
N PHE A 59 16.20 -11.77 1.98
CA PHE A 59 17.08 -12.27 0.93
C PHE A 59 18.56 -12.26 1.34
N LYS A 60 19.00 -11.22 2.06
CA LYS A 60 20.37 -11.12 2.57
C LYS A 60 20.68 -12.21 3.59
N THR A 61 19.72 -12.53 4.47
CA THR A 61 19.85 -13.59 5.50
C THR A 61 19.16 -14.87 5.08
N ARG A 62 19.13 -15.17 3.76
CA ARG A 62 18.34 -16.25 3.19
C ARG A 62 18.59 -17.63 3.78
N ASP A 63 19.75 -17.88 4.37
CA ASP A 63 20.07 -19.16 5.01
C ASP A 63 19.46 -19.29 6.43
N ALA A 64 19.15 -18.17 7.08
CA ALA A 64 18.61 -18.11 8.45
C ALA A 64 17.68 -16.89 8.64
N VAL A 65 16.52 -16.92 7.99
CA VAL A 65 15.57 -15.80 8.01
C VAL A 65 14.80 -15.76 9.34
N GLN A 66 14.73 -14.59 9.95
CA GLN A 66 13.96 -14.34 11.18
C GLN A 66 12.50 -14.02 10.84
N PHE A 67 11.71 -15.02 10.42
CA PHE A 67 10.34 -14.81 9.94
C PHE A 67 9.44 -14.11 10.96
N GLN A 68 9.67 -14.32 12.26
CA GLN A 68 8.86 -13.73 13.34
C GLN A 68 9.15 -12.25 13.58
N SER A 69 10.31 -11.74 13.16
CA SER A 69 10.65 -10.31 13.31
C SER A 69 10.22 -9.48 12.10
N ILE A 70 9.85 -10.11 10.97
CA ILE A 70 9.43 -9.41 9.75
C ILE A 70 8.20 -8.51 10.01
N PRO A 71 7.13 -8.97 10.69
CA PRO A 71 5.99 -8.11 11.00
C PRO A 71 6.38 -6.85 11.77
N ALA A 72 7.17 -7.00 12.83
CA ALA A 72 7.63 -5.88 13.65
C ALA A 72 8.51 -4.91 12.85
N TYR A 73 9.37 -5.43 11.97
CA TYR A 73 10.19 -4.60 11.08
C TYR A 73 9.33 -3.78 10.10
N VAL A 74 8.37 -4.42 9.42
CA VAL A 74 7.48 -3.73 8.47
C VAL A 74 6.64 -2.68 9.19
N GLN A 75 6.11 -3.00 10.37
CA GLN A 75 5.35 -2.06 11.20
C GLN A 75 6.20 -0.85 11.63
N ALA A 76 7.44 -1.07 12.07
CA ALA A 76 8.35 0.01 12.45
C ALA A 76 8.74 0.91 11.27
N MET A 77 9.00 0.33 10.10
CA MET A 77 9.45 1.06 8.91
C MET A 77 8.32 1.78 8.17
N ALA A 78 7.13 1.19 8.12
CA ALA A 78 5.98 1.82 7.45
C ALA A 78 5.50 3.08 8.20
N ALA A 79 5.87 3.23 9.48
CA ALA A 79 5.54 4.37 10.34
C ALA A 79 4.07 4.79 10.20
N ALA A 80 3.15 3.82 10.21
CA ALA A 80 1.74 4.11 10.05
C ALA A 80 1.25 4.97 11.23
N PRO A 81 0.50 6.05 10.96
CA PRO A 81 -0.07 6.86 12.02
C PRO A 81 -0.97 5.98 12.89
N GLY A 82 -0.83 6.12 14.22
CA GLY A 82 -1.35 5.21 15.26
C GLY A 82 -2.87 5.06 15.39
N GLN A 83 -3.64 5.26 14.31
CA GLN A 83 -5.08 5.10 14.30
C GLN A 83 -5.57 3.76 13.74
N SER A 84 -4.71 2.96 13.07
CA SER A 84 -5.05 1.57 12.73
C SER A 84 -3.80 0.68 12.68
N PRO A 85 -3.86 -0.56 13.21
CA PRO A 85 -2.72 -1.47 13.17
C PRO A 85 -2.44 -1.90 11.72
N ILE A 86 -1.15 -1.98 11.35
CA ILE A 86 -0.76 -2.61 10.09
C ILE A 86 -0.78 -4.12 10.30
N GLU A 87 -1.60 -4.81 9.54
CA GLU A 87 -1.62 -6.26 9.51
C GLU A 87 -0.54 -6.75 8.56
N VAL A 88 0.41 -7.53 9.08
CA VAL A 88 1.49 -8.11 8.28
C VAL A 88 1.40 -9.61 8.34
N THR A 89 1.21 -10.23 7.19
CA THR A 89 1.17 -11.67 7.01
C THR A 89 2.44 -12.12 6.29
N VAL A 90 3.11 -13.11 6.87
CA VAL A 90 4.31 -13.72 6.30
C VAL A 90 3.98 -15.15 5.95
N GLY A 91 4.30 -15.53 4.72
CA GLY A 91 3.94 -16.81 4.13
C GLY A 91 5.06 -17.36 3.28
N CYS A 92 5.14 -18.68 3.12
CA CYS A 92 6.11 -19.29 2.22
C CYS A 92 5.39 -20.17 1.21
N ASN A 93 5.75 -19.99 -0.08
CA ASN A 93 5.12 -20.63 -1.23
C ASN A 93 3.57 -20.52 -1.19
N GLY A 94 3.04 -19.35 -0.84
CA GLY A 94 1.59 -19.10 -0.79
C GLY A 94 0.86 -19.63 0.46
N GLY A 95 1.56 -20.27 1.40
CA GLY A 95 1.02 -20.56 2.73
C GLY A 95 1.01 -19.31 3.62
N THR A 96 0.52 -19.46 4.85
CA THR A 96 0.52 -18.39 5.88
C THR A 96 1.10 -18.94 7.17
N GLY A 97 2.09 -18.26 7.74
CA GLY A 97 2.74 -18.68 8.98
C GLY A 97 3.50 -20.02 8.89
N ASN A 98 3.73 -20.52 7.66
CA ASN A 98 4.30 -21.84 7.38
C ASN A 98 5.80 -21.79 7.03
N CYS A 99 6.43 -20.63 7.18
CA CYS A 99 7.82 -20.46 6.83
C CYS A 99 8.76 -21.16 7.81
N THR A 100 9.69 -21.95 7.29
CA THR A 100 10.75 -22.62 8.05
C THR A 100 12.14 -22.41 7.43
N ASN A 101 13.18 -22.44 8.27
CA ASN A 101 14.57 -22.45 7.82
C ASN A 101 15.10 -23.87 7.55
N SER A 102 14.54 -24.87 8.23
CA SER A 102 14.84 -26.29 8.02
C SER A 102 13.79 -26.96 7.16
N SER A 103 14.17 -27.99 6.39
CA SER A 103 13.24 -28.79 5.58
C SER A 103 12.38 -27.95 4.60
N ARG A 104 13.01 -26.96 3.96
CA ARG A 104 12.34 -26.08 2.98
C ARG A 104 11.84 -26.90 1.80
N VAL A 105 10.55 -26.75 1.48
CA VAL A 105 9.93 -27.35 0.30
C VAL A 105 9.94 -26.32 -0.82
N CYS A 106 10.41 -26.68 -1.99
CA CYS A 106 10.44 -25.76 -3.12
C CYS A 106 9.11 -25.71 -3.86
N ALA A 107 8.84 -24.57 -4.48
CA ALA A 107 7.71 -24.39 -5.36
C ALA A 107 8.18 -23.75 -6.67
N CYS A 108 7.33 -23.80 -7.68
CA CYS A 108 7.46 -23.08 -8.92
C CYS A 108 6.45 -21.95 -8.95
N LEU A 109 6.88 -20.74 -9.31
CA LEU A 109 5.97 -19.63 -9.49
C LEU A 109 5.18 -19.80 -10.79
N SER A 110 3.86 -19.82 -10.70
CA SER A 110 2.94 -19.85 -11.85
C SER A 110 2.83 -18.48 -12.52
N GLN A 111 2.31 -18.48 -13.75
CA GLN A 111 2.04 -17.24 -14.49
C GLN A 111 0.98 -16.35 -13.81
N THR A 112 0.13 -16.94 -12.98
CA THR A 112 -0.92 -16.24 -12.23
C THR A 112 -0.46 -15.79 -10.83
N GLY A 113 0.81 -16.03 -10.47
CA GLY A 113 1.36 -15.67 -9.15
C GLY A 113 1.05 -16.66 -8.02
N SER A 114 0.46 -17.81 -8.34
CA SER A 114 0.31 -18.97 -7.44
C SER A 114 1.57 -19.84 -7.40
N PHE A 115 1.68 -20.73 -6.42
CA PHE A 115 2.82 -21.62 -6.25
C PHE A 115 2.45 -23.07 -6.57
N ILE A 116 3.25 -23.71 -7.41
CA ILE A 116 3.12 -25.11 -7.79
C ILE A 116 4.16 -25.90 -7.00
N PRO A 117 3.77 -26.80 -6.07
CA PRO A 117 4.72 -27.56 -5.26
C PRO A 117 5.70 -28.39 -6.11
N THR A 118 6.94 -28.50 -5.66
CA THR A 118 7.95 -29.37 -6.30
C THR A 118 8.90 -29.97 -5.26
N ASN A 119 9.38 -31.18 -5.55
CA ASN A 119 10.27 -31.93 -4.65
C ASN A 119 11.75 -31.56 -4.84
N SER A 120 12.07 -30.75 -5.85
CA SER A 120 13.45 -30.36 -6.19
C SER A 120 13.59 -28.85 -6.32
N CYS A 121 14.62 -28.29 -5.72
CA CYS A 121 14.97 -26.86 -5.79
C CYS A 121 15.98 -26.58 -6.91
N GLY A 122 15.92 -25.38 -7.50
CA GLY A 122 16.88 -24.90 -8.51
C GLY A 122 16.68 -25.41 -9.94
N GLN A 123 15.76 -26.36 -10.13
CA GLN A 123 15.37 -26.91 -11.44
C GLN A 123 14.44 -25.97 -12.19
N SER A 124 14.50 -25.99 -13.52
CA SER A 124 13.58 -25.26 -14.39
C SER A 124 12.14 -25.72 -14.14
N CYS A 125 11.25 -24.76 -13.96
CA CYS A 125 9.83 -25.05 -13.83
C CYS A 125 9.20 -25.39 -15.19
N GLY A 126 8.37 -26.44 -15.20
CA GLY A 126 7.72 -26.94 -16.41
C GLY A 126 6.49 -26.12 -16.84
N SER A 127 5.63 -26.75 -17.64
CA SER A 127 4.39 -26.13 -18.13
C SER A 127 3.51 -25.61 -16.99
N GLY A 128 2.95 -24.40 -17.15
CA GLY A 128 2.11 -23.72 -16.15
C GLY A 128 2.89 -22.79 -15.21
N ALA A 129 4.22 -22.89 -15.19
CA ALA A 129 5.08 -21.92 -14.52
C ALA A 129 5.36 -20.69 -15.38
N SER A 130 5.84 -19.61 -14.76
CA SER A 130 6.37 -18.47 -15.49
C SER A 130 7.58 -18.87 -16.35
N ALA A 131 7.71 -18.26 -17.52
CA ALA A 131 8.79 -18.57 -18.46
C ALA A 131 10.16 -18.38 -17.80
N ASN A 132 11.07 -19.33 -18.01
CA ASN A 132 12.41 -19.36 -17.40
C ASN A 132 12.43 -19.34 -15.86
N SER A 133 11.31 -19.63 -15.21
CA SER A 133 11.24 -19.75 -13.76
C SER A 133 11.99 -20.99 -13.29
N ARG A 134 12.62 -20.86 -12.12
CA ARG A 134 13.30 -21.95 -11.45
C ARG A 134 12.67 -22.16 -10.09
N SER A 135 12.50 -23.43 -9.76
CA SER A 135 11.98 -23.86 -8.47
C SER A 135 12.81 -23.28 -7.33
N GLY A 136 12.15 -22.81 -6.29
CA GLY A 136 12.81 -22.18 -5.17
C GLY A 136 11.90 -22.10 -3.96
N TYR A 137 12.48 -21.68 -2.85
CA TYR A 137 11.75 -21.36 -1.65
C TYR A 137 11.38 -19.88 -1.68
N TYR A 138 10.08 -19.58 -1.81
CA TYR A 138 9.60 -18.21 -1.93
C TYR A 138 8.99 -17.74 -0.61
N LEU A 139 9.34 -16.52 -0.23
CA LEU A 139 8.77 -15.79 0.90
C LEU A 139 7.82 -14.73 0.36
N ASP A 140 6.58 -14.79 0.80
CA ASP A 140 5.55 -13.78 0.60
C ASP A 140 5.44 -12.92 1.86
N ILE A 141 5.49 -11.60 1.69
CA ILE A 141 5.18 -10.64 2.74
C ILE A 141 4.02 -9.80 2.23
N VAL A 142 2.89 -9.89 2.91
CA VAL A 142 1.68 -9.11 2.63
C VAL A 142 1.45 -8.18 3.81
N ALA A 143 1.44 -6.88 3.56
CA ALA A 143 1.11 -5.89 4.57
C ALA A 143 -0.14 -5.14 4.13
N SER A 144 -1.08 -4.95 5.05
CA SER A 144 -2.31 -4.22 4.81
C SER A 144 -2.67 -3.29 5.96
N TYR A 145 -3.33 -2.20 5.62
CA TYR A 145 -3.77 -1.18 6.58
C TYR A 145 -5.01 -0.48 6.06
N LYS A 146 -5.96 -0.20 6.97
CA LYS A 146 -7.17 0.58 6.66
C LYS A 146 -6.85 2.07 6.68
N PHE A 147 -6.91 2.72 5.53
CA PHE A 147 -6.73 4.16 5.44
C PHE A 147 -7.91 4.90 6.08
N ASN A 148 -7.59 5.82 6.99
CA ASN A 148 -8.57 6.72 7.60
C ASN A 148 -8.31 8.14 7.08
N PRO A 149 -9.17 8.69 6.19
CA PRO A 149 -9.03 10.08 5.75
C PRO A 149 -9.22 11.05 6.91
N GLN A 150 -8.55 12.20 6.83
CA GLN A 150 -8.62 13.22 7.87
C GLN A 150 -9.74 14.24 7.61
N PHE A 151 -10.03 14.54 6.34
CA PHE A 151 -10.95 15.62 5.96
C PHE A 151 -12.20 15.11 5.24
N VAL A 152 -12.10 14.02 4.47
CA VAL A 152 -13.21 13.36 3.80
C VAL A 152 -13.94 12.45 4.80
N PRO A 153 -15.29 12.44 4.82
CA PRO A 153 -16.06 11.53 5.65
C PRO A 153 -15.65 10.06 5.44
N ALA A 154 -15.48 9.33 6.55
CA ALA A 154 -15.09 7.92 6.52
C ALA A 154 -16.04 7.05 5.69
N SER A 155 -17.32 7.42 5.53
CA SER A 155 -18.29 6.71 4.68
C SER A 155 -17.90 6.72 3.19
N LEU A 156 -17.16 7.72 2.73
CA LEU A 156 -16.66 7.79 1.35
C LEU A 156 -15.36 6.99 1.16
N ALA A 157 -14.66 6.66 2.25
CA ALA A 157 -13.39 5.94 2.26
C ALA A 157 -13.45 4.58 2.99
N GLU A 158 -14.65 4.09 3.31
CA GLU A 158 -14.84 2.94 4.22
C GLU A 158 -14.14 1.66 3.75
N LYS A 159 -13.90 1.57 2.43
CA LYS A 159 -13.21 0.46 1.75
C LYS A 159 -11.77 0.75 1.33
N ALA A 160 -11.20 1.88 1.72
CA ALA A 160 -9.83 2.24 1.36
C ALA A 160 -8.81 1.42 2.17
N VAL A 161 -8.57 0.18 1.75
CA VAL A 161 -7.51 -0.66 2.32
C VAL A 161 -6.27 -0.56 1.44
N ILE A 162 -5.17 -0.09 2.02
CA ILE A 162 -3.86 -0.11 1.38
C ILE A 162 -3.30 -1.50 1.59
N THR A 163 -3.05 -2.24 0.51
CA THR A 163 -2.38 -3.54 0.54
C THR A 163 -1.12 -3.49 -0.30
N GLN A 164 -0.01 -4.00 0.24
CA GLN A 164 1.25 -4.19 -0.47
C GLN A 164 1.71 -5.63 -0.29
N LYS A 165 2.09 -6.28 -1.39
CA LYS A 165 2.62 -7.64 -1.39
C LYS A 165 3.96 -7.65 -2.09
N THR A 166 4.93 -8.33 -1.51
CA THR A 166 6.17 -8.69 -2.20
C THR A 166 6.41 -10.18 -2.06
N THR A 167 7.07 -10.73 -3.07
CA THR A 167 7.49 -12.13 -3.10
C THR A 167 8.97 -12.15 -3.42
N VAL A 168 9.76 -12.82 -2.59
CA VAL A 168 11.21 -12.95 -2.78
C VAL A 168 11.62 -14.41 -2.74
N ARG A 169 12.53 -14.79 -3.64
CA ARG A 169 13.11 -16.14 -3.67
C ARG A 169 14.32 -16.21 -2.74
N LEU A 170 14.29 -17.10 -1.76
CA LEU A 170 15.33 -17.27 -0.74
C LEU A 170 16.41 -18.31 -1.11
N GLN A 171 16.32 -18.96 -2.28
CA GLN A 171 17.25 -20.02 -2.67
C GLN A 171 17.56 -19.96 -4.15
#